data_AF-A0A0Q8SS80-F1
#
_entry.id   AF-A0A0Q8SS80-F1
#
_cell.length_a   1.000
_cell.length_b   1.000
_cell.length_c   1.000
_cell.angle_alpha   90.00
_cell.angle_beta   90.00
_cell.angle_gamma   90.00
#
_symmetry.space_group_name_H-M   'P 1'
#
loop_
_entity.id
_entity.type
_entity.pdbx_description
1 polymer ?
#
loop_
_entity_poly.entity_id
_entity_poly.type
_entity_poly.pdbx_seq_one_letter_code
_entity_poly.pdbx_strand_id
1 'polypeptide(L)'
;MLTNKGVVGEVIRLLDAGATGQTIAGLGLQLLGASTPTQIAQTLWTNVVGRAGTDGELKLLTDIMAGGVSASELTVMAANLELNAVRIDLVGLAAKGIEFA
;
A
#
# COMPACT_ATOMS: atom_id res chain seq x y z
N MET A 1 8.94 2.48 -17.63
CA MET A 1 9.65 3.70 -17.14
C MET A 1 8.92 4.16 -15.91
N LEU A 2 9.62 4.37 -14.80
CA LEU A 2 9.02 4.89 -13.57
C LEU A 2 8.28 6.21 -13.82
N THR A 3 6.97 6.20 -13.60
CA THR A 3 6.12 7.39 -13.69
C THR A 3 6.37 8.36 -12.52
N ASN A 4 6.82 7.87 -11.36
CA ASN A 4 7.03 8.69 -10.17
C ASN A 4 8.39 8.41 -9.49
N LYS A 5 9.47 8.87 -10.15
CA LYS A 5 10.84 8.69 -9.66
C LYS A 5 11.13 9.34 -8.31
N GLY A 6 10.48 10.48 -8.02
CA GLY A 6 10.65 11.19 -6.75
C GLY A 6 10.13 10.39 -5.56
N VAL A 7 8.95 9.81 -5.68
CA VAL A 7 8.37 8.96 -4.63
C VAL A 7 9.20 7.69 -4.42
N VAL A 8 9.66 7.05 -5.49
CA VAL A 8 10.50 5.85 -5.34
C VAL A 8 11.84 6.17 -4.68
N GLY A 9 12.48 7.27 -5.06
CA GLY A 9 13.71 7.72 -4.40
C GLY A 9 13.53 7.98 -2.91
N GLU A 10 12.42 8.62 -2.51
CA GLU A 10 12.13 8.89 -1.11
C GLU A 10 11.84 7.61 -0.31
N VAL A 11 11.09 6.67 -0.87
CA VAL A 11 10.82 5.37 -0.20
C VAL A 11 12.10 4.56 -0.02
N ILE A 12 12.99 4.53 -1.02
CA ILE A 12 14.30 3.87 -0.90
C ILE A 12 15.14 4.56 0.19
N ARG A 13 15.20 5.90 0.17
CA ARG A 13 15.93 6.66 1.19
C ARG A 13 15.42 6.39 2.61
N LEU A 14 14.10 6.29 2.79
CA LEU A 14 13.47 5.93 4.07
C LEU A 14 13.83 4.52 4.49
N LEU A 15 13.83 3.56 3.56
CA LEU A 15 14.22 2.18 3.82
C LEU A 15 15.70 2.09 4.24
N ASP A 16 16.60 2.79 3.54
CA ASP A 16 18.03 2.86 3.87
C ASP A 16 18.27 3.49 5.25
N ALA A 17 17.40 4.42 5.66
CA ALA A 17 17.42 5.04 6.98
C ALA A 17 16.77 4.17 8.09
N GLY A 18 16.30 2.96 7.76
CA GLY A 18 15.69 2.02 8.71
C GLY A 18 14.24 2.35 9.08
N ALA A 19 13.49 3.06 8.24
CA ALA A 19 12.08 3.33 8.48
C ALA A 19 11.25 2.04 8.55
N THR A 20 10.22 2.04 9.39
CA THR A 20 9.30 0.90 9.51
C THR A 20 8.34 0.84 8.32
N GLY A 21 7.78 -0.35 8.07
CA GLY A 21 6.73 -0.53 7.07
C GLY A 21 5.52 0.38 7.32
N GLN A 22 5.17 0.66 8.59
CA GLN A 22 4.08 1.59 8.91
C GLN A 22 4.40 3.04 8.49
N THR A 23 5.65 3.48 8.62
CA THR A 23 6.05 4.83 8.16
C THR A 23 5.91 4.95 6.65
N ILE A 24 6.38 3.95 5.90
CA ILE A 24 6.27 3.92 4.43
C ILE A 24 4.80 3.84 4.00
N ALA A 25 4.00 3.00 4.67
CA ALA A 25 2.57 2.88 4.42
C ALA A 25 1.82 4.20 4.68
N GLY A 26 2.17 4.91 5.76
CA GLY A 26 1.61 6.22 6.07
C GLY A 26 1.91 7.26 4.99
N LEU A 27 3.16 7.31 4.50
CA LEU A 27 3.53 8.15 3.35
C LEU A 27 2.71 7.80 2.11
N GLY A 28 2.56 6.51 1.80
CA GLY A 28 1.75 6.04 0.67
C GLY A 28 0.31 6.51 0.73
N LEU A 29 -0.35 6.36 1.88
CA LEU A 29 -1.73 6.83 2.09
C LEU A 29 -1.84 8.35 1.92
N GLN A 30 -0.86 9.11 2.44
CA GLN A 30 -0.82 10.56 2.29
C GLN A 30 -0.68 10.99 0.83
N LEU A 31 0.22 10.36 0.08
CA LEU A 31 0.43 10.64 -1.35
C LEU A 31 -0.80 10.31 -2.21
N LEU A 32 -1.59 9.32 -1.79
CA LEU A 32 -2.85 8.95 -2.43
C LEU A 32 -4.04 9.81 -1.97
N GLY A 33 -3.85 10.70 -0.99
CA GLY A 33 -4.91 11.53 -0.43
C GLY A 33 -5.96 10.75 0.38
N ALA A 34 -5.66 9.51 0.77
CA ALA A 34 -6.56 8.66 1.55
C ALA A 34 -6.42 9.01 3.04
N SER A 35 -7.36 9.81 3.56
CA SER A 35 -7.28 10.36 4.92
C SER A 35 -8.44 9.93 5.83
N THR A 36 -9.57 9.52 5.26
CA THR A 36 -10.72 8.99 6.02
C THR A 36 -10.75 7.46 6.02
N PRO A 37 -11.33 6.80 7.04
CA PRO A 37 -11.44 5.34 7.09
C PRO A 37 -12.07 4.74 5.84
N THR A 38 -13.12 5.37 5.30
CA THR A 38 -13.79 4.90 4.07
C THR A 38 -12.89 5.03 2.84
N GLN A 39 -12.17 6.16 2.69
CA GLN A 39 -11.22 6.34 1.60
C GLN A 39 -10.07 5.34 1.68
N ILE A 40 -9.55 5.10 2.89
CA ILE A 40 -8.48 4.13 3.13
C ILE A 40 -8.97 2.72 2.78
N ALA A 41 -10.14 2.31 3.29
CA ALA A 41 -10.73 1.01 3.00
C ALA A 41 -10.91 0.79 1.48
N GLN A 42 -11.47 1.78 0.79
CA GLN A 42 -11.67 1.73 -0.65
C GLN A 42 -10.35 1.66 -1.43
N THR A 43 -9.36 2.46 -1.01
CA THR A 43 -8.03 2.49 -1.64
C THR A 43 -7.34 1.15 -1.48
N LEU A 44 -7.31 0.59 -0.28
CA LEU A 44 -6.70 -0.70 -0.01
C LEU A 44 -7.40 -1.81 -0.79
N TRP A 45 -8.74 -1.84 -0.77
CA TRP A 45 -9.49 -2.86 -1.49
C TRP A 45 -9.22 -2.84 -2.99
N THR A 46 -9.28 -1.66 -3.61
CA THR A 46 -8.99 -1.51 -5.04
C THR A 46 -7.56 -1.94 -5.37
N ASN A 47 -6.57 -1.54 -4.58
CA ASN A 47 -5.17 -1.86 -4.86
C ASN A 47 -4.83 -3.34 -4.64
N VAL A 48 -5.43 -4.01 -3.66
CA VAL A 48 -5.16 -5.43 -3.36
C VAL A 48 -6.02 -6.36 -4.20
N VAL A 49 -7.31 -6.07 -4.33
CA VAL A 49 -8.28 -6.95 -5.00
C VAL A 49 -8.41 -6.60 -6.49
N GLY A 50 -8.23 -5.33 -6.88
CA GLY A 50 -8.30 -4.87 -8.28
C GLY A 50 -9.70 -4.48 -8.75
N ARG A 51 -10.65 -4.33 -7.83
CA ARG A 51 -11.99 -3.81 -8.11
C ARG A 51 -12.48 -2.95 -6.95
N ALA A 52 -13.55 -2.21 -7.18
CA ALA A 52 -14.25 -1.54 -6.10
C ALA A 52 -14.79 -2.57 -5.07
N GLY A 53 -14.69 -2.22 -3.79
CA GLY A 53 -15.27 -2.99 -2.70
C GLY A 53 -16.77 -2.74 -2.60
N THR A 54 -17.50 -3.75 -2.14
CA THR A 54 -18.90 -3.62 -1.73
C THR A 54 -18.98 -3.01 -0.33
N ASP A 55 -20.15 -2.49 0.07
CA ASP A 55 -20.34 -1.90 1.39
C ASP A 55 -19.97 -2.85 2.54
N GLY A 56 -20.32 -4.14 2.42
CA GLY A 56 -19.96 -5.15 3.42
C GLY A 56 -18.46 -5.42 3.51
N GLU A 57 -17.77 -5.45 2.36
CA GLU A 57 -16.32 -5.63 2.29
C GLU A 57 -15.59 -4.42 2.88
N LEU A 58 -16.00 -3.20 2.53
CA LEU A 58 -15.42 -1.98 3.06
C LEU A 58 -15.69 -1.83 4.56
N LYS A 59 -16.88 -2.23 5.00
CA LYS A 59 -17.27 -2.22 6.42
C LYS A 59 -16.32 -3.05 7.27
N LEU A 60 -15.86 -4.21 6.78
CA LEU A 60 -14.87 -5.03 7.48
C LEU A 60 -13.60 -4.23 7.81
N LEU A 61 -13.04 -3.49 6.84
CA LEU A 61 -11.83 -2.70 7.08
C LEU A 61 -12.09 -1.52 8.02
N THR A 62 -13.24 -0.84 7.88
CA THR A 62 -13.57 0.27 8.76
C THR A 62 -13.82 -0.19 10.19
N ASP A 63 -14.40 -1.37 10.40
CA ASP A 63 -14.62 -1.94 11.72
C ASP A 63 -13.28 -2.35 12.38
N ILE A 64 -12.31 -2.85 11.60
CA ILE A 64 -10.94 -3.10 12.09
C ILE A 64 -10.27 -1.81 12.57
N MET A 65 -10.38 -0.73 11.79
CA MET A 65 -9.84 0.58 12.19
C MET A 65 -10.55 1.15 13.42
N ALA A 66 -11.88 0.98 13.50
CA ALA A 66 -12.65 1.36 14.69
C ALA A 66 -12.26 0.56 15.93
N GLY A 67 -11.76 -0.66 15.76
CA GLY A 67 -11.19 -1.51 16.81
C GLY A 67 -9.81 -1.06 17.32
N GLY A 68 -9.23 0.01 16.76
CA GLY A 68 -7.96 0.59 17.21
C GLY A 68 -6.75 0.27 16.34
N VAL A 69 -6.92 -0.52 15.27
CA VAL A 69 -5.84 -0.76 14.30
C VAL A 69 -5.61 0.51 13.49
N SER A 70 -4.36 0.98 13.44
CA SER A 70 -4.03 2.18 12.68
C SER A 70 -4.12 1.94 11.17
N ALA A 71 -4.39 3.00 10.39
CA ALA A 71 -4.46 2.92 8.94
C ALA A 71 -3.15 2.42 8.29
N SER A 72 -2.00 2.83 8.83
CA SER A 72 -0.69 2.37 8.37
C SER A 72 -0.45 0.90 8.69
N GLU A 73 -0.85 0.42 9.86
CA GLU A 73 -0.77 -0.99 10.22
C GLU A 73 -1.66 -1.86 9.34
N LEU A 74 -2.93 -1.46 9.13
CA LEU A 74 -3.84 -2.14 8.22
C LEU A 74 -3.29 -2.18 6.78
N THR A 75 -2.64 -1.10 6.34
CA THR A 75 -1.99 -1.04 5.03
C THR A 75 -0.83 -2.01 4.92
N VAL A 76 0.00 -2.16 5.96
CA VAL A 76 1.07 -3.17 6.00
C VAL A 76 0.49 -4.58 5.99
N MET A 77 -0.59 -4.84 6.72
CA MET A 77 -1.28 -6.14 6.67
C MET A 77 -1.78 -6.44 5.26
N ALA A 78 -2.45 -5.46 4.64
CA ALA A 78 -2.95 -5.57 3.27
C ALA A 78 -1.80 -5.78 2.25
N ALA A 79 -0.67 -5.11 2.44
CA ALA A 79 0.52 -5.23 1.59
C ALA A 79 1.08 -6.66 1.55
N ASN A 80 1.00 -7.38 2.67
CA ASN A 80 1.54 -8.73 2.84
C ASN A 80 0.59 -9.86 2.43
N LEU A 81 -0.61 -9.55 1.92
CA LEU A 81 -1.51 -10.58 1.40
C LEU A 81 -0.93 -11.22 0.13
N GLU A 82 -1.08 -12.55 -0.01
CA GLU A 82 -0.59 -13.27 -1.20
C GLU A 82 -1.17 -12.74 -2.52
N LEU A 83 -2.36 -12.13 -2.47
CA LEU A 83 -2.98 -11.43 -3.59
C LEU A 83 -2.06 -10.34 -4.19
N ASN A 84 -1.21 -9.70 -3.38
CA ASN A 84 -0.23 -8.74 -3.86
C ASN A 84 1.02 -9.41 -4.44
N ALA A 85 1.41 -10.59 -3.98
CA ALA A 85 2.59 -11.28 -4.49
C ALA A 85 2.46 -11.62 -5.99
N VAL A 86 1.24 -11.86 -6.46
CA VAL A 86 0.94 -12.09 -7.89
C VAL A 86 1.04 -10.81 -8.73
N ARG A 87 0.96 -9.63 -8.10
CA ARG A 87 0.93 -8.32 -8.79
C ARG A 87 2.28 -7.64 -8.94
N ILE A 88 3.31 -8.11 -8.22
CA ILE A 88 4.66 -7.56 -8.28
C ILE A 88 5.48 -8.40 -9.25
N ASP A 89 5.98 -7.81 -10.34
CA ASP A 89 6.92 -8.48 -11.26
C ASP A 89 8.31 -8.60 -10.62
N LEU A 90 8.43 -9.52 -9.67
CA LEU A 90 9.70 -9.78 -8.97
C LEU A 90 10.79 -10.30 -9.91
N VAL A 91 10.40 -10.97 -11.01
CA VAL A 91 11.34 -11.49 -12.01
C VAL A 91 11.93 -10.35 -12.83
N GLY A 92 11.09 -9.44 -13.33
CA GLY A 92 11.52 -8.23 -14.02
C GLY A 92 12.38 -7.32 -13.13
N LEU A 93 11.96 -7.15 -11.88
CA LEU A 93 12.69 -6.37 -10.88
C LEU A 93 14.09 -6.94 -10.60
N ALA A 94 14.20 -8.27 -10.43
CA ALA A 94 15.50 -8.92 -10.19
C ALA A 94 16.40 -8.94 -11.43
N ALA A 95 15.84 -9.07 -12.63
CA ALA A 95 16.61 -9.20 -13.86
C ALA A 95 17.14 -7.87 -14.41
N LYS A 96 16.39 -6.76 -14.21
CA LYS A 96 16.69 -5.47 -14.85
C LYS A 96 16.76 -4.30 -13.89
N GLY A 97 16.30 -4.47 -12.64
CA GLY A 97 16.22 -3.39 -11.66
C GLY A 97 14.90 -2.62 -11.71
N ILE A 98 14.69 -1.78 -10.69
CA ILE A 98 13.40 -1.13 -10.42
C ILE A 98 12.95 -0.18 -11.54
N GLU A 99 13.89 0.32 -12.34
CA GLU A 99 13.64 1.24 -13.45
C GLU A 99 12.90 0.62 -14.65
N PHE A 100 12.92 -0.71 -14.74
CA PHE A 100 12.27 -1.51 -15.79
C PHE A 100 11.13 -2.40 -15.29
N ALA A 101 10.83 -2.36 -13.99
CA ALA A 101 9.61 -2.91 -13.41
C ALA A 101 8.39 -2.01 -13.67
#